data_AF-A0A3L8RR20-F1
#
_entry.id   AF-A0A3L8RR20-F1
#
_cell.length_a   1.000
_cell.length_b   1.000
_cell.length_c   1.000
_cell.angle_alpha   90.00
_cell.angle_beta   90.00
_cell.angle_gamma   90.00
#
_symmetry.space_group_name_H-M   'P 1'
#
loop_
_entity.id
_entity.type
_entity.pdbx_description
1 polymer ?
#
loop_
_entity_poly.entity_id
_entity_poly.type
_entity_poly.pdbx_seq_one_letter_code
_entity_poly.pdbx_strand_id
1 'polypeptide(L)'
;MTATGHAAPVPAPGCALCATPGSFGRRDPAEPCSGLCPACIAAGKPTREGLERAVVIVAGQTLAGAESLDLATATPEELTYHLGAVKRSLRSVLHLLASVEGEGR
;
A
#
# COMPACT_ATOMS: atom_id res chain seq x y z
N MET A 1 34.68 47.60 -14.70
CA MET A 1 34.29 46.80 -13.52
C MET A 1 33.08 45.95 -13.89
N THR A 2 33.31 44.72 -14.33
CA THR A 2 32.24 43.75 -14.66
C THR A 2 32.27 42.66 -13.59
N ALA A 3 31.38 42.76 -12.60
CA ALA A 3 31.15 41.70 -11.64
C ALA A 3 30.05 40.79 -12.20
N THR A 4 30.45 39.80 -13.00
CA THR A 4 29.59 38.66 -13.34
C THR A 4 29.51 37.76 -12.11
N GLY A 5 28.57 38.09 -11.21
CA GLY A 5 28.20 37.21 -10.11
C GLY A 5 27.55 35.95 -10.66
N HIS A 6 28.33 34.87 -10.79
CA HIS A 6 27.81 33.55 -11.10
C HIS A 6 27.11 33.03 -9.84
N ALA A 7 25.79 33.20 -9.76
CA ALA A 7 25.00 32.57 -8.71
C ALA A 7 25.22 31.05 -8.79
N ALA A 8 25.75 30.45 -7.73
CA ALA A 8 25.93 29.02 -7.64
C ALA A 8 24.58 28.34 -7.94
N PRO A 9 24.53 27.31 -8.82
CA PRO A 9 23.28 26.62 -9.10
C PRO A 9 22.74 26.07 -7.79
N VAL A 10 21.57 26.56 -7.38
CA VAL A 10 20.84 26.01 -6.23
C VAL A 10 20.66 24.52 -6.50
N PRO A 11 21.04 23.63 -5.57
CA PRO A 11 20.86 22.19 -5.78
C PRO A 11 19.38 21.95 -6.11
N ALA A 12 19.13 21.41 -7.30
CA ALA A 12 17.78 21.10 -7.74
C ALA A 12 17.11 20.18 -6.69
N PRO A 13 15.83 20.39 -6.34
CA PRO A 13 15.14 19.56 -5.36
C PRO A 13 15.18 18.06 -5.74
N GLY A 14 16.10 17.32 -5.12
CA GLY A 14 16.26 15.90 -5.37
C GLY A 14 15.12 15.05 -4.80
N CYS A 15 14.99 13.83 -5.30
CA CYS A 15 14.07 12.85 -4.74
C CYS A 15 14.41 12.61 -3.26
N ALA A 16 13.41 12.65 -2.38
CA ALA A 16 13.64 12.49 -0.95
C ALA A 16 14.18 11.11 -0.53
N LEU A 17 14.00 10.07 -1.35
CA LEU A 17 14.44 8.70 -1.05
C LEU A 17 15.80 8.36 -1.65
N CYS A 18 15.97 8.58 -2.96
CA CYS A 18 17.18 8.18 -3.68
C CYS A 18 18.13 9.35 -3.97
N ALA A 19 17.79 10.57 -3.53
CA ALA A 19 18.54 11.79 -3.78
C ALA A 19 18.79 12.10 -5.27
N THR A 20 18.10 11.42 -6.20
CA THR A 20 18.24 11.67 -7.64
C THR A 20 17.94 13.14 -7.94
N PRO A 21 18.80 13.86 -8.67
CA PRO A 21 18.55 15.25 -9.06
C PRO A 21 17.29 15.40 -9.90
N GLY A 22 16.51 16.46 -9.70
CA GLY A 22 15.32 16.74 -10.49
C GLY A 22 14.43 17.80 -9.87
N SER A 23 13.17 17.83 -10.27
CA SER A 23 12.12 18.72 -9.73
C SER A 23 10.97 17.83 -9.25
N PHE A 24 11.16 17.17 -8.11
CA PHE A 24 10.17 16.23 -7.56
C PHE A 24 9.21 16.84 -6.53
N GLY A 25 9.40 18.13 -6.18
CA GLY A 25 8.54 18.87 -5.26
C GLY A 25 8.87 18.61 -3.77
N ARG A 26 8.15 19.29 -2.88
CA ARG A 26 8.24 19.04 -1.42
C ARG A 26 7.47 17.77 -1.06
N ARG A 27 7.89 17.11 0.03
CA ARG A 27 7.16 16.00 0.63
C ARG A 27 5.95 16.53 1.38
N ASP A 28 4.78 16.09 0.99
CA ASP A 28 3.52 16.21 1.70
C ASP A 28 3.20 14.87 2.39
N PRO A 29 3.11 14.82 3.73
CA PRO A 29 2.70 13.62 4.45
C PRO A 29 1.32 13.07 4.05
N ALA A 30 0.41 13.89 3.51
CA ALA A 30 -0.91 13.47 3.06
C ALA A 30 -0.89 12.81 1.66
N GLU A 31 0.16 13.07 0.86
CA GLU A 31 0.33 12.48 -0.47
C GLU A 31 1.53 11.51 -0.47
N PRO A 32 1.31 10.19 -0.45
CA PRO A 32 2.38 9.20 -0.25
C PRO A 32 3.53 9.27 -1.27
N CYS A 33 3.25 9.77 -2.48
CA CYS A 33 4.20 9.84 -3.59
C CYS A 33 4.81 11.22 -3.82
N SER A 34 4.41 12.24 -3.04
CA SER A 34 4.93 13.60 -3.18
C SER A 34 6.44 13.66 -2.91
N GLY A 35 7.20 14.44 -3.69
CA GLY A 35 8.65 14.54 -3.51
C GLY A 35 9.46 13.35 -4.02
N LEU A 36 8.83 12.36 -4.68
CA LEU A 36 9.50 11.15 -5.18
C LEU A 36 9.70 11.17 -6.70
N CYS A 37 10.83 10.61 -7.16
CA CYS A 37 11.03 10.35 -8.58
C CYS A 37 10.22 9.14 -9.06
N PRO A 38 9.96 9.00 -10.37
CA PRO A 38 9.21 7.87 -10.92
C PRO A 38 9.77 6.50 -10.53
N ALA A 39 11.10 6.35 -10.42
CA ALA A 39 11.73 5.11 -10.00
C ALA A 39 11.40 4.75 -8.54
N CYS A 40 11.41 5.74 -7.64
CA CYS A 40 11.02 5.55 -6.25
C CYS A 40 9.52 5.31 -6.09
N ILE A 41 8.68 5.96 -6.90
CA ILE A 41 7.25 5.68 -6.95
C ILE A 41 7.02 4.24 -7.41
N ALA A 42 7.70 3.80 -8.47
CA ALA A 42 7.62 2.43 -8.95
C ALA A 42 8.11 1.41 -7.92
N ALA A 43 9.23 1.68 -7.24
CA ALA A 43 9.75 0.83 -6.16
C ALA A 43 8.83 0.79 -4.94
N GLY A 44 8.11 1.89 -4.66
CA GLY A 44 7.13 1.98 -3.57
C GLY A 44 5.74 1.46 -3.94
N LYS A 45 5.46 1.17 -5.22
CA LYS A 45 4.19 0.54 -5.60
C LYS A 45 4.16 -0.88 -5.04
N PRO A 46 3.06 -1.28 -4.40
CA PRO A 46 2.95 -2.64 -3.90
C PRO A 46 3.06 -3.62 -5.07
N THR A 47 3.97 -4.59 -4.94
CA THR A 47 4.13 -5.67 -5.92
C THR A 47 2.89 -6.57 -5.87
N ARG A 48 2.60 -7.30 -6.96
CA ARG A 48 1.52 -8.29 -6.98
C ARG A 48 1.65 -9.29 -5.82
N GLU A 49 2.84 -9.84 -5.63
CA GLU A 49 3.15 -10.75 -4.51
C GLU A 49 2.88 -10.07 -3.16
N GLY A 50 3.26 -8.80 -3.02
CA GLY A 50 2.99 -8.01 -1.81
C GLY A 50 1.50 -7.82 -1.54
N LEU A 51 0.70 -7.56 -2.59
CA LEU A 51 -0.76 -7.45 -2.50
C LEU A 51 -1.40 -8.80 -2.15
N GLU A 52 -0.99 -9.87 -2.81
CA GLU A 52 -1.46 -11.24 -2.54
C GLU A 52 -1.20 -11.62 -1.08
N ARG A 53 0.02 -11.37 -0.59
CA ARG A 53 0.39 -11.61 0.80
C ARG A 53 -0.40 -10.76 1.78
N ALA A 54 -0.64 -9.49 1.46
CA ALA A 54 -1.46 -8.60 2.29
C ALA A 54 -2.90 -9.12 2.43
N VAL A 55 -3.52 -9.59 1.34
CA VAL A 55 -4.87 -10.17 1.38
C VAL A 55 -4.91 -11.42 2.27
N VAL A 56 -3.92 -12.30 2.15
CA VAL A 56 -3.84 -13.52 3.00
C VAL A 56 -3.69 -13.14 4.48
N ILE A 57 -2.84 -12.16 4.80
CA ILE A 57 -2.67 -11.68 6.18
C ILE A 57 -3.99 -11.13 6.73
N VAL A 58 -4.67 -10.25 5.98
CA VAL A 58 -5.94 -9.67 6.41
C VAL A 58 -7.01 -10.73 6.59
N ALA A 59 -7.06 -11.73 5.70
CA ALA A 59 -7.98 -12.85 5.81
C ALA A 59 -7.72 -13.69 7.06
N GLY A 60 -6.44 -13.99 7.35
CA GLY A 60 -6.04 -14.71 8.56
C GLY A 60 -6.39 -13.95 9.84
N GLN A 61 -6.13 -12.64 9.88
CA GLN A 61 -6.51 -11.78 11.02
C GLN A 61 -8.03 -11.72 11.20
N THR A 62 -8.78 -11.61 10.10
CA THR A 62 -10.25 -11.63 10.13
C THR A 62 -10.78 -12.94 10.70
N LEU A 63 -10.23 -14.07 10.27
CA LEU A 63 -10.61 -15.40 10.74
C LEU A 63 -10.27 -15.56 12.22
N ALA A 64 -9.05 -15.21 12.64
CA ALA A 64 -8.66 -15.26 14.04
C ALA A 64 -9.58 -14.42 14.94
N GLY A 65 -9.97 -13.23 14.48
CA GLY A 65 -10.95 -12.41 15.18
C GLY A 65 -12.31 -13.10 15.33
N ALA A 66 -12.80 -13.74 14.27
CA ALA A 66 -14.05 -14.50 14.33
C ALA A 66 -13.96 -15.77 15.21
N GLU A 67 -12.82 -16.47 15.20
CA GLU A 67 -12.57 -17.65 16.05
C GLU A 67 -12.47 -17.29 17.54
N SER A 68 -12.02 -16.07 17.84
CA SER A 68 -11.93 -15.56 19.22
C SER A 68 -13.27 -15.08 19.80
N LEU A 69 -14.33 -15.04 18.98
CA LEU A 69 -15.64 -14.54 19.41
C LEU A 69 -16.33 -15.54 20.33
N ASP A 70 -16.66 -15.12 21.56
CA ASP A 70 -17.47 -15.92 22.47
C ASP A 70 -18.95 -15.89 22.07
N LEU A 71 -19.44 -17.00 21.53
CA LEU A 71 -20.82 -17.13 21.08
C LEU A 71 -21.86 -17.05 22.19
N ALA A 72 -21.48 -17.31 23.45
CA ALA A 72 -22.41 -17.24 24.58
C ALA A 72 -22.79 -15.80 24.94
N THR A 73 -21.91 -14.83 24.62
CA THR A 73 -22.08 -13.42 24.98
C THR A 73 -22.14 -12.48 23.77
N ALA A 74 -21.87 -12.97 22.57
CA ALA A 74 -21.85 -12.17 21.36
C ALA A 74 -23.22 -11.56 21.06
N THR A 75 -23.22 -10.26 20.77
CA THR A 75 -24.39 -9.54 20.27
C THR A 75 -24.70 -9.93 18.81
N PRO A 76 -25.96 -9.78 18.36
CA PRO A 76 -26.31 -9.98 16.95
C PRO A 76 -25.48 -9.11 15.99
N GLU A 77 -25.11 -7.90 16.41
CA GLU A 77 -24.30 -6.96 15.65
C GLU A 77 -22.86 -7.48 15.47
N GLU A 78 -22.24 -8.00 16.53
CA GLU A 78 -20.90 -8.60 16.48
C GLU A 78 -20.88 -9.84 15.60
N LEU A 79 -21.88 -10.72 15.74
CA LEU A 79 -22.03 -11.91 14.88
C LEU A 79 -22.15 -11.51 13.41
N THR A 80 -22.99 -10.53 13.10
CA THR A 80 -23.18 -10.03 11.74
C THR A 80 -21.91 -9.40 11.18
N TYR A 81 -21.20 -8.63 12.00
CA TYR A 81 -19.93 -8.01 11.64
C TYR A 81 -18.88 -9.07 11.26
N HIS A 82 -18.64 -10.05 12.14
CA HIS A 82 -17.63 -11.09 11.92
C HIS A 82 -17.99 -12.00 10.75
N LEU A 83 -19.26 -12.42 10.62
CA LEU A 83 -19.71 -13.20 9.47
C LEU A 83 -19.52 -12.42 8.15
N GLY A 84 -19.87 -11.14 8.15
CA GLY A 84 -19.68 -10.26 6.99
C GLY A 84 -18.21 -10.07 6.63
N ALA A 85 -17.35 -9.91 7.64
CA ALA A 85 -15.91 -9.78 7.47
C ALA A 85 -15.30 -11.06 6.89
N VAL A 86 -15.59 -12.22 7.47
CA VAL A 86 -15.12 -13.53 6.98
C VAL A 86 -15.57 -13.76 5.54
N LYS A 87 -16.84 -13.49 5.21
CA LYS A 87 -17.35 -13.61 3.84
C LYS A 87 -16.55 -12.75 2.84
N ARG A 88 -16.29 -11.48 3.18
CA ARG A 88 -15.54 -10.56 2.32
C ARG A 88 -14.09 -11.02 2.15
N SER A 89 -13.44 -11.42 3.24
CA SER A 89 -12.06 -11.91 3.22
C SER A 89 -11.93 -13.20 2.41
N LEU A 90 -12.84 -14.16 2.60
CA LEU A 90 -12.89 -15.39 1.80
C LEU A 90 -13.07 -15.07 0.31
N ARG A 91 -14.00 -14.17 -0.04
CA ARG A 91 -14.19 -13.75 -1.43
C ARG A 91 -12.89 -13.19 -2.03
N SER A 92 -12.16 -12.34 -1.29
CA SER A 92 -10.90 -11.77 -1.75
C SER A 92 -9.83 -12.84 -1.96
N VAL A 93 -9.70 -13.81 -1.04
CA VAL A 93 -8.78 -14.94 -1.19
C VAL A 93 -9.15 -15.80 -2.42
N LEU A 94 -10.43 -16.11 -2.60
CA LEU A 94 -10.89 -16.87 -3.77
C LEU A 94 -10.61 -16.14 -5.08
N HIS A 95 -10.74 -14.82 -5.13
CA HIS A 95 -10.37 -14.04 -6.31
C HIS A 95 -8.87 -14.13 -6.60
N LEU A 96 -8.01 -14.09 -5.59
CA LEU A 96 -6.58 -14.29 -5.78
C LEU A 96 -6.27 -15.67 -6.37
N LEU A 97 -6.88 -16.73 -5.83
CA LEU A 97 -6.67 -18.09 -6.32
C LEU A 97 -7.20 -18.27 -7.76
N ALA A 98 -8.37 -17.70 -8.08
CA ALA A 98 -8.95 -17.77 -9.42
C ALA A 98 -8.11 -17.01 -10.46
N SER A 99 -7.45 -15.91 -10.09
CA SER A 99 -6.52 -15.21 -10.99
C SER A 99 -5.28 -16.03 -11.33
N VAL A 100 -4.85 -16.95 -10.46
CA VAL A 100 -3.70 -17.83 -10.71
C VAL A 100 -3.99 -18.91 -11.77
N GLU A 101 -5.26 -19.30 -11.97
CA GLU A 101 -5.65 -20.28 -13.01
C GLU A 101 -5.72 -19.68 -14.44
N GLY A 102 -5.72 -18.35 -14.57
CA GLY A 102 -5.92 -17.64 -15.85
C GLY A 102 -4.65 -17.26 -16.63
N GLU A 103 -3.46 -17.35 -16.03
CA GLU A 103 -2.17 -16.97 -16.65
C GLU A 103 -1.45 -18.13 -17.34
N GLY A 104 -2.21 -19.17 -17.72
CA GLY A 104 -1.70 -20.38 -18.37
C GLY A 104 -2.31 -20.69 -19.74
N ARG A 105 -2.74 -19.68 -20.51
CA ARG A 105 -3.21 -19.92 -21.88
C ARG A 105 -2.91 -18.81 -22.87
#